data_AF-A0A9Y4TXX9-F1
#
_entry.id   AF-A0A9Y4TXX9-F1
#
_cell.length_a   1.000
_cell.length_b   1.000
_cell.length_c   1.000
_cell.angle_alpha   90.00
_cell.angle_beta   90.00
_cell.angle_gamma   90.00
#
_symmetry.space_group_name_H-M   'P 1'
#
loop_
_entity.id
_entity.type
_entity.pdbx_description
1 polymer ?
#
loop_
_entity_poly.entity_id
_entity_poly.type
_entity_poly.pdbx_seq_one_letter_code
_entity_poly.pdbx_strand_id
1 'polypeptide(L)'
;MSDDYKPVPAKTEAKPKCKISASRKLSLKILLLARATEELEAEKAAIEDDKVRYLGEKLPPLQLGGLNIDDLQALCKEMHDKINSVDEERYDCEHKVFKNYRDINELKLKVQDLGGKFKKPALRKVRVSADEMMEALFGSKSKASSMDLRANLKSVKKEDIKQEKELNMEVGDWRKNVEAMSGMEGRKKMFDA
;
A
#
# COMPACT_ATOMS: atom_id res chain seq x y z
N MET A 1 -18.18 26.84 -63.03
CA MET A 1 -18.13 27.47 -61.70
C MET A 1 -18.34 26.34 -60.71
N SER A 2 -17.26 25.78 -60.18
CA SER A 2 -17.32 24.62 -59.29
C SER A 2 -17.44 25.14 -57.86
N ASP A 3 -18.60 24.93 -57.23
CA ASP A 3 -18.81 25.26 -55.82
C ASP A 3 -18.17 24.17 -54.94
N ASP A 4 -16.99 24.47 -54.39
CA ASP A 4 -16.31 23.70 -53.36
C ASP A 4 -17.12 23.75 -52.03
N TYR A 5 -18.09 22.86 -51.88
CA TYR A 5 -18.76 22.66 -50.59
C TYR A 5 -17.83 21.90 -49.63
N LYS A 6 -17.17 22.63 -48.73
CA LYS A 6 -16.45 22.03 -47.59
C LYS A 6 -17.43 21.73 -46.44
N PRO A 7 -17.51 20.48 -45.94
CA PRO A 7 -18.35 20.17 -44.79
C PRO A 7 -17.84 20.89 -43.54
N VAL A 8 -18.74 21.60 -42.86
CA VAL A 8 -18.46 22.25 -41.57
C VAL A 8 -18.19 21.15 -40.53
N PRO A 9 -17.07 21.21 -39.77
CA PRO A 9 -16.77 20.20 -38.77
C PRO A 9 -17.84 20.22 -37.68
N ALA A 10 -18.40 19.04 -37.38
CA ALA A 10 -19.35 18.86 -36.28
C ALA A 10 -18.74 19.42 -34.98
N LYS A 11 -19.42 20.40 -34.38
CA LYS A 11 -19.04 20.94 -33.07
C LYS A 11 -19.05 19.77 -32.08
N THR A 12 -17.88 19.35 -31.66
CA THR A 12 -17.71 18.40 -30.56
C THR A 12 -18.22 19.07 -29.30
N GLU A 13 -19.42 18.71 -28.87
CA GLU A 13 -19.96 19.18 -27.58
C GLU A 13 -18.99 18.76 -26.48
N ALA A 14 -18.33 19.75 -25.89
CA ALA A 14 -17.34 19.53 -24.84
C ALA A 14 -18.04 18.90 -23.64
N LYS A 15 -17.65 17.66 -23.30
CA LYS A 15 -18.20 16.95 -22.14
C LYS A 15 -18.12 17.84 -20.89
N PRO A 16 -19.20 17.94 -20.10
CA PRO A 16 -19.23 18.80 -18.92
C PRO A 16 -18.08 18.44 -17.99
N LYS A 17 -17.29 19.45 -17.59
CA LYS A 17 -16.16 19.29 -16.69
C LYS A 17 -16.66 18.67 -15.38
N CYS A 18 -16.03 17.58 -14.94
CA CYS A 18 -16.39 16.89 -13.71
C CYS A 18 -16.28 17.87 -12.52
N LYS A 19 -17.37 18.03 -11.75
CA LYS A 19 -17.48 18.97 -10.62
C LYS A 19 -16.43 18.76 -9.52
N ILE A 20 -15.83 17.57 -9.45
CA ILE A 20 -14.79 17.20 -8.48
C ILE A 20 -13.52 16.80 -9.21
N SER A 21 -12.39 17.38 -8.80
CA SER A 21 -11.07 17.07 -9.35
C SER A 21 -10.67 15.62 -9.09
N ALA A 22 -9.88 15.02 -9.98
CA ALA A 22 -9.35 13.67 -9.79
C ALA A 22 -8.54 13.54 -8.49
N SER A 23 -7.78 14.60 -8.15
CA SER A 23 -7.02 14.70 -6.89
C SER A 23 -7.93 14.57 -5.66
N ARG A 24 -9.07 15.27 -5.63
CA ARG A 24 -10.03 15.15 -4.52
C ARG A 24 -10.63 13.75 -4.43
N LYS A 25 -10.97 13.13 -5.56
CA LYS A 25 -11.47 11.75 -5.58
C LYS A 25 -10.44 10.76 -5.03
N LEU A 26 -9.16 10.93 -5.39
CA LEU A 26 -8.08 10.09 -4.88
C LEU A 26 -7.88 10.29 -3.37
N SER A 27 -7.85 11.54 -2.90
CA SER A 27 -7.75 11.86 -1.48
C SER A 27 -8.87 11.21 -0.66
N LEU A 28 -10.12 11.27 -1.15
CA LEU A 28 -11.25 10.61 -0.49
C LEU A 28 -11.13 9.08 -0.49
N LYS A 29 -10.64 8.47 -1.57
CA LYS A 29 -10.38 7.02 -1.60
C LYS A 29 -9.31 6.61 -0.60
N ILE A 30 -8.23 7.38 -0.46
CA ILE A 30 -7.18 7.13 0.52
C ILE A 30 -7.75 7.18 1.94
N LEU A 31 -8.54 8.22 2.25
CA LEU A 31 -9.19 8.35 3.56
C LEU A 31 -10.17 7.20 3.84
N LEU A 32 -10.94 6.78 2.83
CA LEU A 32 -11.86 5.65 2.94
C LEU A 32 -11.12 4.34 3.23
N LEU A 33 -10.03 4.07 2.51
CA LEU A 33 -9.22 2.88 2.73
C LEU A 33 -8.52 2.91 4.09
N ALA A 34 -7.97 4.05 4.51
CA ALA A 34 -7.34 4.21 5.81
C ALA A 34 -8.31 3.91 6.96
N ARG A 35 -9.55 4.41 6.85
CA ARG A 35 -10.61 4.10 7.82
C ARG A 35 -11.01 2.63 7.78
N ALA A 36 -11.17 2.05 6.59
CA ALA A 36 -11.52 0.63 6.45
C ALA A 36 -10.44 -0.30 7.03
N THR A 37 -9.16 0.07 6.91
CA THR A 37 -8.07 -0.70 7.54
C THR A 37 -8.10 -0.61 9.06
N GLU A 38 -8.37 0.58 9.61
CA GLU A 38 -8.51 0.78 11.05
C GLU A 38 -9.69 -0.03 11.62
N GLU A 39 -10.85 0.04 10.96
CA GLU A 39 -12.04 -0.73 11.36
C GLU A 39 -11.79 -2.25 11.28
N LEU A 40 -11.07 -2.72 10.26
CA LEU A 40 -10.68 -4.13 10.13
C LEU A 40 -9.72 -4.59 11.24
N GLU A 41 -8.79 -3.73 11.67
CA GLU A 41 -7.88 -4.04 12.77
C GLU A 41 -8.62 -4.07 14.12
N ALA A 42 -9.53 -3.11 14.33
CA ALA A 42 -10.39 -3.08 15.52
C ALA A 42 -11.29 -4.32 15.61
N GLU A 43 -11.90 -4.74 14.50
CA GLU A 43 -12.71 -5.96 14.44
C GLU A 43 -11.89 -7.21 14.78
N LYS A 44 -10.67 -7.33 14.24
CA LYS A 44 -9.77 -8.46 14.58
C LYS A 44 -9.42 -8.50 16.06
N ALA A 45 -9.15 -7.35 16.68
CA ALA A 45 -8.88 -7.27 18.11
C ALA A 45 -10.11 -7.70 18.92
N ALA A 46 -11.29 -7.20 18.58
CA ALA A 46 -12.54 -7.58 19.23
C ALA A 46 -12.83 -9.09 19.11
N ILE A 47 -12.57 -9.70 17.95
CA ILE A 47 -12.72 -11.15 17.74
C ILE A 47 -11.77 -11.95 18.65
N GLU A 48 -10.52 -11.52 18.81
CA GLU A 48 -9.59 -12.24 19.70
C GLU A 48 -9.97 -12.07 21.17
N ASP A 49 -10.41 -10.88 21.59
CA ASP A 49 -10.91 -10.64 22.94
C ASP A 49 -12.14 -11.50 23.25
N ASP A 50 -13.09 -11.59 22.31
CA ASP A 50 -14.27 -12.44 22.43
C ASP A 50 -13.92 -13.92 22.49
N LYS A 51 -12.92 -14.36 21.72
CA LYS A 51 -12.41 -15.73 21.77
C LYS A 51 -11.76 -16.04 23.12
N VAL A 52 -10.96 -15.13 23.67
CA VAL A 52 -10.36 -15.29 25.01
C VAL A 52 -11.45 -15.36 26.07
N ARG A 53 -12.45 -14.48 26.02
CA ARG A 53 -13.60 -14.48 26.91
C ARG A 53 -14.38 -15.79 26.85
N TYR A 54 -14.74 -16.23 25.64
CA TYR A 54 -15.46 -17.49 25.42
C TYR A 54 -14.69 -18.70 25.95
N LEU A 55 -13.38 -18.79 25.67
CA LEU A 55 -12.55 -19.89 26.17
C LEU A 55 -12.41 -19.86 27.68
N GLY A 56 -12.28 -18.67 28.29
CA GLY A 56 -12.23 -18.52 29.74
C GLY A 56 -13.50 -18.98 30.45
N GLU A 57 -14.67 -18.75 29.84
CA GLU A 57 -15.96 -19.24 30.35
C GLU A 57 -16.14 -20.75 30.17
N LYS A 58 -15.73 -21.30 29.02
CA LYS A 58 -15.94 -22.72 28.67
C LYS A 58 -14.91 -23.67 29.25
N LEU A 59 -13.69 -23.19 29.46
CA LEU A 59 -12.55 -23.94 29.96
C LEU A 59 -11.77 -23.09 30.97
N PRO A 60 -12.31 -22.89 32.19
CA PRO A 60 -11.59 -22.21 33.24
C PRO A 60 -10.32 -22.97 33.63
N PRO A 61 -9.30 -22.29 34.19
CA PRO A 61 -8.07 -22.94 34.63
C PRO A 61 -8.33 -24.05 35.64
N LEU A 62 -7.73 -25.23 35.39
CA LEU A 62 -7.90 -26.41 36.24
C LEU A 62 -7.38 -26.14 37.66
N GLN A 63 -8.26 -26.35 38.64
CA GLN A 63 -7.91 -26.28 40.06
C GLN A 63 -7.65 -27.70 40.56
N LEU A 64 -6.38 -28.11 40.57
CA LEU A 64 -5.98 -29.45 41.02
C LEU A 64 -5.59 -29.48 42.51
N GLY A 65 -5.44 -28.31 43.13
CA GLY A 65 -5.04 -28.19 44.53
C GLY A 65 -6.13 -28.65 45.49
N GLY A 66 -5.77 -29.48 46.46
CA GLY A 66 -6.68 -29.93 47.52
C GLY A 66 -7.65 -31.05 47.13
N LEU A 67 -7.58 -31.57 45.90
CA LEU A 67 -8.36 -32.73 45.47
C LEU A 67 -7.76 -34.03 46.02
N ASN A 68 -8.64 -34.94 46.45
CA ASN A 68 -8.22 -36.30 46.81
C ASN A 68 -8.05 -37.18 45.54
N ILE A 69 -7.58 -38.41 45.71
CA ILE A 69 -7.31 -39.30 44.57
C ILE A 69 -8.58 -39.69 43.80
N ASP A 70 -9.72 -39.83 44.48
CA ASP A 70 -11.00 -40.21 43.88
C ASP A 70 -11.58 -39.05 43.07
N ASP A 71 -11.49 -37.82 43.60
CA ASP A 71 -11.91 -36.60 42.91
C ASP A 71 -11.07 -36.37 41.63
N LEU A 72 -9.76 -36.63 41.70
CA LEU A 72 -8.87 -36.56 40.54
C LEU A 72 -9.24 -37.60 39.48
N GLN A 73 -9.56 -38.83 39.88
CA GLN A 73 -10.00 -39.87 38.95
C GLN A 73 -11.35 -39.53 38.31
N ALA A 74 -12.29 -38.94 39.06
CA ALA A 74 -13.57 -38.49 38.55
C ALA A 74 -13.39 -37.36 37.52
N LEU A 75 -12.57 -36.36 37.83
CA LEU A 75 -12.24 -35.26 36.93
C LEU A 75 -11.61 -35.76 35.62
N CYS A 76 -10.67 -36.70 35.69
CA CYS A 76 -10.05 -37.29 34.50
C CYS A 76 -11.06 -37.98 33.57
N LYS A 77 -12.05 -38.69 34.14
CA LYS A 77 -13.12 -39.33 33.37
C LYS A 77 -14.04 -38.30 32.72
N GLU A 78 -14.45 -37.28 33.48
CA GLU A 78 -15.28 -36.18 32.97
C GLU A 78 -14.59 -35.44 31.81
N MET A 79 -13.30 -35.12 31.96
CA MET A 79 -12.54 -34.47 30.89
C MET A 79 -12.44 -35.34 29.65
N HIS A 80 -12.23 -36.65 29.81
CA HIS A 80 -12.17 -37.59 28.69
C HIS A 80 -13.50 -37.64 27.91
N ASP A 81 -14.64 -37.70 28.61
CA ASP A 81 -15.95 -37.71 27.96
C ASP A 81 -16.26 -36.37 27.27
N LYS A 82 -15.84 -35.25 27.89
CA LYS A 82 -15.95 -33.92 27.29
C LYS A 82 -15.10 -33.79 26.03
N ILE A 83 -13.89 -34.36 25.99
CA ILE A 83 -13.04 -34.36 24.79
C ILE A 83 -13.75 -35.04 23.62
N ASN A 84 -14.36 -36.20 23.85
CA ASN A 84 -15.09 -36.92 22.80
C ASN A 84 -16.26 -36.08 22.25
N SER A 85 -17.04 -35.48 23.14
CA SER A 85 -18.19 -34.64 22.76
C SER A 85 -17.74 -33.40 21.96
N VAL A 86 -16.69 -32.72 22.42
CA VAL A 86 -16.16 -31.52 21.76
C VAL A 86 -15.51 -31.85 20.41
N ASP A 87 -14.86 -33.01 20.26
CA ASP A 87 -14.28 -33.41 18.97
C ASP A 87 -15.36 -33.72 17.94
N GLU A 88 -16.48 -34.33 18.35
CA GLU A 88 -17.66 -34.50 17.49
C GLU A 88 -18.22 -33.14 17.04
N GLU A 89 -18.43 -32.20 17.97
CA GLU A 89 -18.88 -30.85 17.64
C GLU A 89 -17.90 -30.13 16.70
N ARG A 90 -16.59 -30.30 16.92
CA ARG A 90 -15.52 -29.75 16.07
C ARG A 90 -15.59 -30.32 14.66
N TYR A 91 -15.79 -31.63 14.53
CA TYR A 91 -15.92 -32.32 13.25
C TYR A 91 -17.12 -31.78 12.46
N ASP A 92 -18.28 -31.65 13.09
CA ASP A 92 -19.49 -31.12 12.47
C ASP A 92 -19.31 -29.66 12.01
N CYS A 93 -18.67 -28.83 12.83
CA CYS A 93 -18.34 -27.46 12.47
C CYS A 93 -17.37 -27.39 11.28
N GLU A 94 -16.33 -28.20 11.29
CA GLU A 94 -15.36 -28.30 10.19
C GLU A 94 -16.04 -28.73 8.89
N HIS A 95 -16.95 -29.70 8.95
CA HIS A 95 -17.69 -30.14 7.78
C HIS A 95 -18.58 -29.03 7.19
N LYS A 96 -19.24 -28.24 8.05
CA LYS A 96 -20.04 -27.06 7.62
C LYS A 96 -19.14 -26.01 6.95
N VAL A 97 -17.97 -25.72 7.52
CA VAL A 97 -17.00 -24.78 6.93
C VAL A 97 -16.52 -25.29 5.57
N PHE A 98 -16.22 -26.59 5.45
CA PHE A 98 -15.80 -27.20 4.20
C PHE A 98 -16.87 -27.07 3.11
N LYS A 99 -18.14 -27.33 3.44
CA LYS A 99 -19.26 -27.14 2.52
C LYS A 99 -19.35 -25.69 2.04
N ASN A 100 -19.32 -24.74 2.97
CA ASN A 100 -19.35 -23.32 2.63
C ASN A 100 -18.16 -22.92 1.74
N TYR A 101 -16.96 -23.43 2.01
CA TYR A 101 -15.78 -23.17 1.19
C TYR A 101 -15.94 -23.71 -0.24
N ARG A 102 -16.47 -24.93 -0.38
CA ARG A 102 -16.78 -25.52 -1.67
C ARG A 102 -17.79 -24.68 -2.45
N ASP A 103 -18.87 -24.26 -1.80
CA ASP A 103 -19.92 -23.45 -2.41
C ASP A 103 -19.36 -22.08 -2.85
N ILE A 104 -18.56 -21.42 -2.00
CA ILE A 104 -17.86 -20.17 -2.34
C ILE A 104 -16.95 -20.37 -3.55
N ASN A 105 -16.19 -21.46 -3.61
CA ASN A 105 -15.29 -21.74 -4.73
C ASN A 105 -16.06 -21.95 -6.04
N GLU A 106 -17.16 -22.71 -5.99
CA GLU A 106 -18.05 -22.91 -7.14
C GLU A 106 -18.67 -21.60 -7.62
N LEU A 107 -19.14 -20.76 -6.69
CA LEU A 107 -19.70 -19.45 -7.01
C LEU A 107 -18.63 -18.51 -7.60
N LYS A 108 -17.41 -18.51 -7.06
CA LYS A 108 -16.28 -17.74 -7.62
C LYS A 108 -15.99 -18.15 -9.06
N LEU A 109 -16.00 -19.45 -9.35
CA LEU A 109 -15.80 -19.95 -10.72
C LEU A 109 -16.94 -19.51 -11.65
N LYS A 110 -18.20 -19.65 -11.21
CA LYS A 110 -19.37 -19.18 -11.98
C LYS A 110 -19.31 -17.68 -12.26
N VAL A 111 -18.92 -16.87 -11.28
CA VAL A 111 -18.73 -15.41 -11.45
C VAL A 111 -17.64 -15.13 -12.47
N GLN A 112 -16.54 -15.89 -12.45
CA GLN A 112 -15.46 -15.76 -13.43
C GLN A 112 -15.92 -16.12 -14.86
N ASP A 113 -16.72 -17.18 -15.01
CA ASP A 113 -17.25 -17.62 -16.30
C ASP A 113 -18.29 -16.63 -16.87
N LEU A 114 -19.19 -16.13 -16.02
CA LEU A 114 -20.19 -15.10 -16.36
C LEU A 114 -19.55 -13.74 -16.66
N GLY A 115 -18.43 -13.44 -16.01
CA GLY A 115 -17.69 -12.18 -16.13
C GLY A 115 -17.08 -11.91 -17.52
N GLY A 116 -17.22 -12.85 -18.48
CA GLY A 116 -17.01 -12.62 -19.91
C GLY A 116 -15.64 -12.03 -20.30
N LYS A 117 -14.74 -12.86 -20.84
CA LYS A 117 -13.44 -12.44 -21.42
C LYS A 117 -12.45 -11.85 -20.41
N PHE A 118 -12.31 -12.44 -19.22
CA PHE A 118 -10.98 -12.48 -18.63
C PHE A 118 -10.14 -13.39 -19.51
N LYS A 119 -9.29 -12.82 -20.38
CA LYS A 119 -8.20 -13.61 -20.98
C LYS A 119 -7.47 -14.21 -19.78
N LYS A 120 -7.60 -15.51 -19.54
CA LYS A 120 -6.82 -16.23 -18.53
C LYS A 120 -5.39 -15.73 -18.71
N PRO A 121 -4.82 -14.98 -17.75
CA PRO A 121 -3.47 -14.48 -17.91
C PRO A 121 -2.60 -15.69 -18.23
N ALA A 122 -1.87 -15.64 -19.35
CA ALA A 122 -1.05 -16.78 -19.76
C ALA A 122 -0.22 -17.19 -18.56
N LEU A 123 -0.29 -18.45 -18.15
CA LEU A 123 0.39 -18.97 -16.96
C LEU A 123 1.88 -18.71 -17.13
N ARG A 124 2.37 -17.60 -16.56
CA ARG A 124 3.80 -17.29 -16.52
C ARG A 124 4.38 -18.10 -15.38
N LYS A 125 5.54 -18.72 -15.61
CA LYS A 125 6.31 -19.33 -14.53
C LYS A 125 6.76 -18.23 -13.57
N VAL A 126 5.96 -17.96 -12.55
CA VAL A 126 6.29 -17.03 -11.48
C VAL A 126 7.39 -17.70 -10.67
N ARG A 127 8.59 -17.12 -10.72
CA ARG A 127 9.67 -17.49 -9.81
C ARG A 127 9.48 -16.70 -8.52
N VAL A 128 9.97 -17.24 -7.40
CA VAL A 128 10.03 -16.54 -6.11
C VAL A 128 10.50 -15.11 -6.35
N SER A 129 9.75 -14.14 -5.82
CA SER A 129 10.06 -12.73 -6.06
C SER A 129 11.44 -12.39 -5.48
N ALA A 130 12.12 -11.39 -6.05
CA ALA A 130 13.42 -10.97 -5.52
C ALA A 130 13.32 -10.59 -4.04
N ASP A 131 12.22 -9.95 -3.64
CA ASP A 131 11.97 -9.53 -2.26
C ASP A 131 11.80 -10.72 -1.31
N GLU A 132 11.04 -11.73 -1.73
CA GLU A 132 10.81 -12.96 -0.94
C GLU A 132 12.10 -13.79 -0.81
N MET A 133 12.90 -13.84 -1.89
CA MET A 133 14.23 -14.47 -1.86
C MET A 133 15.21 -13.67 -0.99
N MET A 134 15.18 -12.34 -1.04
CA MET A 134 16.05 -11.47 -0.24
C MET A 134 15.68 -11.46 1.25
N GLU A 135 14.40 -11.53 1.60
CA GLU A 135 13.94 -11.69 2.99
C GLU A 135 14.33 -13.07 3.53
N ALA A 136 14.21 -14.13 2.73
CA ALA A 136 14.63 -15.48 3.12
C ALA A 136 16.16 -15.64 3.27
N LEU A 137 16.96 -14.99 2.41
CA LEU A 137 18.42 -15.11 2.42
C LEU A 137 19.13 -14.14 3.37
N PHE A 138 18.59 -12.93 3.57
CA PHE A 138 19.26 -11.86 4.30
C PHE A 138 18.48 -11.33 5.52
N GLY A 139 17.30 -11.89 5.80
CA GLY A 139 16.49 -11.54 6.97
C GLY A 139 16.12 -10.06 7.04
N SER A 140 15.99 -9.52 8.26
CA SER A 140 15.51 -8.15 8.53
C SER A 140 16.38 -7.01 7.97
N LYS A 141 17.56 -7.29 7.41
CA LYS A 141 18.47 -6.28 6.84
C LYS A 141 17.97 -5.70 5.51
N SER A 142 17.10 -6.43 4.79
CA SER A 142 16.53 -6.02 3.50
C SER A 142 15.23 -5.21 3.62
N LYS A 143 14.58 -5.17 4.79
CA LYS A 143 13.41 -4.29 5.03
C LYS A 143 13.73 -2.80 4.86
N ALA A 144 15.00 -2.41 5.01
CA ALA A 144 15.45 -1.03 4.77
C ALA A 144 15.54 -0.68 3.26
N SER A 145 15.56 -1.68 2.38
CA SER A 145 15.43 -1.51 0.93
C SER A 145 14.09 -2.06 0.44
N SER A 146 12.99 -1.65 1.10
CA SER A 146 11.69 -1.64 0.41
C SER A 146 11.96 -1.14 -1.00
N MET A 147 11.69 -1.96 -2.03
CA MET A 147 11.72 -1.55 -3.44
C MET A 147 10.60 -0.52 -3.71
N ASP A 148 10.35 0.39 -2.77
CA ASP A 148 9.69 1.63 -3.01
C ASP A 148 10.44 2.33 -4.13
N LEU A 149 9.74 2.54 -5.23
CA LEU A 149 10.15 3.43 -6.32
C LEU A 149 10.61 4.80 -5.79
N ARG A 150 10.15 5.16 -4.59
CA ARG A 150 10.47 6.38 -3.85
C ARG A 150 11.84 6.37 -3.17
N ALA A 151 12.36 5.22 -2.75
CA ALA A 151 13.65 5.11 -2.06
C ALA A 151 14.85 5.29 -3.02
N ASN A 152 14.66 4.98 -4.32
CA ASN A 152 15.69 5.11 -5.35
C ASN A 152 15.70 6.48 -6.05
N LEU A 153 14.77 7.37 -5.70
CA LEU A 153 14.74 8.75 -6.19
C LEU A 153 15.53 9.63 -5.22
N LYS A 154 16.56 10.34 -5.72
CA LYS A 154 17.28 11.35 -4.93
C LYS A 154 16.28 12.38 -4.40
N SER A 155 16.05 12.41 -3.08
CA SER A 155 15.30 13.48 -2.45
C SER A 155 16.11 14.76 -2.58
N VAL A 156 15.62 15.73 -3.35
CA VAL A 156 16.19 17.09 -3.35
C VAL A 156 15.89 17.71 -1.99
N LYS A 157 16.84 17.63 -1.06
CA LYS A 157 16.82 18.49 0.12
C LYS A 157 17.07 19.90 -0.38
N LYS A 158 16.19 20.84 -0.04
CA LYS A 158 16.36 22.26 -0.44
C LYS A 158 17.67 22.86 0.10
N GLU A 159 18.27 22.22 1.08
CA GLU A 159 19.59 22.54 1.65
C GLU A 159 20.73 22.29 0.64
N ASP A 160 20.69 21.19 -0.11
CA ASP A 160 21.74 20.82 -1.07
C ASP A 160 21.76 21.76 -2.29
N ILE A 161 20.60 22.24 -2.75
CA ILE A 161 20.52 23.28 -3.80
C ILE A 161 21.13 24.61 -3.32
N LYS A 162 21.03 24.90 -2.03
CA LYS A 162 21.58 26.14 -1.46
C LYS A 162 23.10 26.04 -1.35
N GLN A 163 23.63 24.92 -0.88
CA GLN A 163 25.08 24.67 -0.85
C GLN A 163 25.70 24.56 -2.25
N GLU A 164 25.03 23.92 -3.21
CA GLU A 164 25.52 23.82 -4.58
C GLU A 164 25.46 25.17 -5.32
N LYS A 165 24.50 26.05 -4.99
CA LYS A 165 24.49 27.45 -5.46
C LYS A 165 25.56 28.31 -4.80
N GLU A 166 25.85 28.09 -3.51
CA GLU A 166 26.86 28.83 -2.75
C GLU A 166 28.28 28.44 -3.22
N LEU A 167 28.53 27.14 -3.47
CA LEU A 167 29.76 26.64 -4.08
C LEU A 167 29.92 27.05 -5.57
N ASN A 168 28.84 27.09 -6.35
CA ASN A 168 28.89 27.61 -7.74
C ASN A 168 29.04 29.13 -7.82
N MET A 169 28.68 29.89 -6.78
CA MET A 169 28.91 31.34 -6.73
C MET A 169 30.38 31.69 -6.50
N GLU A 170 31.16 30.80 -5.89
CA GLU A 170 32.62 30.99 -5.70
C GLU A 170 33.45 30.61 -6.94
N VAL A 171 32.86 29.91 -7.93
CA VAL A 171 33.52 29.52 -9.17
C VAL A 171 32.91 30.25 -10.36
N GLY A 172 33.40 31.47 -10.65
CA GLY A 172 33.19 32.08 -11.96
C GLY A 172 33.04 33.60 -11.98
N ASP A 173 34.04 34.35 -11.50
CA ASP A 173 34.16 35.76 -11.86
C ASP A 173 34.59 35.89 -13.34
N TRP A 174 33.62 36.03 -14.24
CA TRP A 174 33.86 36.27 -15.67
C TRP A 174 33.84 37.76 -16.05
N ARG A 175 33.88 38.70 -15.08
CA ARG A 175 34.00 40.13 -15.38
C ARG A 175 35.42 40.63 -15.16
N LYS A 176 36.36 40.06 -15.92
CA LYS A 176 37.59 40.77 -16.27
C LYS A 176 37.50 41.29 -17.70
N ASN A 177 37.47 42.62 -17.79
CA ASN A 177 37.96 43.45 -18.89
C ASN A 177 37.14 43.51 -20.19
N VAL A 178 36.17 44.44 -20.26
CA VAL A 178 35.97 45.31 -21.44
C VAL A 178 35.38 46.66 -20.99
N GLU A 179 36.20 47.54 -20.40
CA GLU A 179 36.01 49.00 -20.52
C GLU A 179 37.16 49.53 -21.37
N ALA A 180 37.09 49.25 -22.67
CA ALA A 180 37.93 49.94 -23.64
C ALA A 180 37.04 50.31 -24.83
N MET A 181 36.88 51.62 -24.99
CA MET A 181 36.42 52.28 -26.21
C MET A 181 34.91 52.25 -26.47
N SER A 182 34.16 53.06 -25.72
CA SER A 182 32.94 53.69 -26.24
C SER A 182 32.79 55.10 -25.70
N GLY A 183 33.00 56.10 -26.57
CA GLY A 183 32.31 57.38 -26.47
C GLY A 183 32.89 58.49 -25.59
N MET A 184 34.15 58.91 -25.81
CA MET A 184 34.55 60.28 -25.48
C MET A 184 35.14 60.99 -26.71
N GLU A 185 34.23 61.42 -27.55
CA GLU A 185 34.43 62.43 -28.59
C GLU A 185 34.43 63.81 -27.89
N GLY A 186 35.62 64.37 -27.68
CA GLY A 186 35.76 65.68 -27.03
C GLY A 186 37.21 66.13 -26.87
N ARG A 187 37.56 67.24 -27.54
CA ARG A 187 38.91 67.83 -27.58
C ARG A 187 39.45 68.12 -26.16
N LYS A 188 40.52 67.42 -25.80
CA LYS A 188 41.30 67.59 -24.56
C LYS A 188 41.95 68.98 -24.55
N LYS A 189 41.46 69.90 -23.72
CA LYS A 189 42.17 71.16 -23.39
C LYS A 189 43.05 70.88 -22.18
N MET A 190 44.36 70.82 -22.39
CA MET A 190 45.34 70.92 -21.30
C MET A 190 45.59 72.40 -21.05
N PHE A 191 45.46 72.83 -19.80
CA PHE A 191 46.13 74.03 -19.29
C PHE A 191 46.98 73.55 -18.13
N ASP A 192 48.29 73.52 -18.34
CA ASP A 192 49.29 73.31 -17.28
C ASP A 192 49.62 74.65 -16.61
N ALA A 193 49.92 74.61 -15.32
CA ALA A 193 50.61 75.66 -14.58
C ALA A 193 52.02 75.16 -14.23
#